data_AF-A0A8F2UB22-F1
#
_entry.id   AF-A0A8F2UB22-F1
#
_cell.length_a   1.000
_cell.length_b   1.000
_cell.length_c   1.000
_cell.angle_alpha   90.00
_cell.angle_beta   90.00
_cell.angle_gamma   90.00
#
_symmetry.space_group_name_H-M   'P 1'
#
loop_
_entity.id
_entity.type
_entity.pdbx_description
1 polymer ?
#
loop_
_entity_poly.entity_id
_entity_poly.type
_entity_poly.pdbx_seq_one_letter_code
_entity_poly.pdbx_strand_id
1 'polypeptide(L)'
;MDSTAIQIISNVIVLFGVIVAICTIIYNIRTAKKTQTANFLFESRQDKEYLESLHLLRRIHRSGKSFRAYVFPCEGGVITEEEMTERRKFQYILNFYERVAVSIREGIYDERMIKRTSFTTVVTTYDIAEPLIKAIREDTQSKTAYQEFEWLVKRWKARPLEKDV
;
A
#
# COMPACT_ATOMS: atom_id res chain seq x y z
N MET A 1 20.57 -55.82 12.93
CA MET A 1 20.58 -54.66 12.01
C MET A 1 22.00 -54.15 11.96
N ASP A 2 22.58 -53.95 10.78
CA ASP A 2 23.95 -53.47 10.65
C ASP A 2 24.09 -52.04 11.21
N SER A 3 25.24 -51.71 11.80
CA SER A 3 25.53 -50.40 12.39
C SER A 3 25.40 -49.28 11.36
N THR A 4 25.78 -49.56 10.11
CA THR A 4 25.64 -48.65 8.96
C THR A 4 24.17 -48.33 8.67
N ALA A 5 23.28 -49.31 8.71
CA ALA A 5 21.85 -49.14 8.48
C ALA A 5 21.19 -48.28 9.57
N ILE A 6 21.58 -48.46 10.83
CA ILE A 6 21.13 -47.62 11.94
C ILE A 6 21.54 -46.16 11.73
N GLN A 7 22.79 -45.94 11.29
CA GLN A 7 23.31 -44.59 11.04
C GLN A 7 22.62 -43.89 9.86
N ILE A 8 22.35 -44.62 8.77
CA ILE A 8 21.58 -44.10 7.62
C ILE A 8 20.17 -43.69 8.06
N ILE A 9 19.47 -44.54 8.83
CA ILE A 9 18.13 -44.23 9.34
C ILE A 9 18.14 -42.99 10.22
N SER A 10 19.13 -42.87 11.12
CA SER A 10 19.28 -41.68 11.98
C SER A 10 19.47 -40.41 11.17
N ASN A 11 20.35 -40.43 10.16
CA ASN A 11 20.58 -39.28 9.28
C ASN A 11 19.33 -38.88 8.49
N VAL A 12 18.54 -39.84 8.03
CA VAL A 12 17.26 -39.59 7.34
C VAL A 12 16.25 -38.93 8.28
N ILE A 13 16.15 -39.37 9.53
CA ILE A 13 15.26 -38.77 10.54
C ILE A 13 15.67 -37.32 10.81
N VAL A 14 16.96 -37.04 10.97
CA VAL A 14 17.47 -35.67 11.17
C VAL A 14 17.17 -34.79 9.97
N LEU A 15 17.41 -35.27 8.74
CA LEU A 15 17.10 -34.54 7.52
C LEU A 15 15.60 -34.22 7.41
N PHE A 16 14.73 -35.19 7.73
CA PHE A 16 13.29 -34.97 7.77
C PHE A 16 12.89 -33.90 8.79
N GLY A 17 13.49 -33.93 9.98
CA GLY A 17 13.28 -32.91 11.00
C GLY A 17 13.64 -31.49 10.51
N VAL A 18 14.77 -31.35 9.79
CA VAL A 18 15.19 -30.07 9.19
C VAL A 18 14.18 -29.61 8.14
N ILE A 19 13.69 -30.50 7.27
CA ILE A 19 12.68 -30.15 6.25
C ILE A 19 11.39 -29.68 6.91
N VAL A 20 10.90 -30.39 7.93
CA VAL A 20 9.69 -29.99 8.67
C VAL A 20 9.87 -28.63 9.33
N ALA A 21 11.04 -28.36 9.93
CA ALA A 21 11.35 -27.05 10.52
C ALA A 21 11.32 -25.92 9.48
N ILE A 22 11.95 -26.12 8.31
CA ILE A 22 11.95 -25.14 7.21
C ILE A 22 10.51 -24.87 6.74
N CYS A 23 9.72 -25.91 6.49
CA CYS A 23 8.32 -25.79 6.08
C CYS A 23 7.50 -25.02 7.13
N THR A 24 7.72 -25.29 8.42
CA THR A 24 7.03 -24.63 9.52
C THR A 24 7.38 -23.14 9.59
N ILE A 25 8.65 -22.78 9.44
CA ILE A 25 9.09 -21.37 9.43
C ILE A 25 8.43 -20.63 8.26
N ILE A 26 8.44 -21.21 7.05
CA ILE A 26 7.82 -20.59 5.87
C ILE A 26 6.30 -20.42 6.08
N TYR A 27 5.63 -21.42 6.64
CA TYR A 27 4.20 -21.35 6.92
C TYR A 27 3.87 -20.28 7.97
N ASN A 28 4.69 -20.17 9.02
CA ASN A 28 4.53 -19.16 10.06
C ASN A 28 4.73 -17.75 9.51
N ILE A 29 5.73 -17.52 8.65
CA ILE A 29 5.94 -16.22 7.97
C ILE A 29 4.71 -15.85 7.12
N ARG A 30 4.19 -16.80 6.33
CA ARG A 30 2.99 -16.57 5.50
C ARG A 30 1.76 -16.27 6.35
N THR A 31 1.57 -16.98 7.46
CA THR A 31 0.46 -16.75 8.39
C THR A 31 0.58 -15.39 9.04
N ALA A 32 1.75 -15.04 9.57
CA ALA A 32 2.01 -13.73 10.18
C ALA A 32 1.73 -12.58 9.21
N LYS A 33 2.19 -12.70 7.96
CA LYS A 33 1.93 -11.73 6.89
C LYS A 33 0.44 -11.51 6.63
N LYS A 34 -0.33 -12.60 6.54
CA LYS A 34 -1.80 -12.53 6.37
C LYS A 34 -2.49 -11.91 7.58
N THR A 35 -2.07 -12.26 8.79
CA THR A 35 -2.60 -11.68 10.04
C THR A 35 -2.33 -10.18 10.12
N GLN A 36 -1.10 -9.74 9.86
CA GLN A 36 -0.74 -8.31 9.83
C GLN A 36 -1.57 -7.56 8.79
N THR A 37 -1.78 -8.16 7.61
CA THR A 37 -2.59 -7.56 6.55
C THR A 37 -4.06 -7.47 6.94
N ALA A 38 -4.61 -8.50 7.60
CA ALA A 38 -5.99 -8.50 8.09
C ALA A 38 -6.21 -7.40 9.14
N ASN A 39 -5.28 -7.26 10.08
CA ASN A 39 -5.33 -6.19 11.09
C ASN A 39 -5.27 -4.81 10.43
N PHE A 40 -4.34 -4.60 9.49
CA PHE A 40 -4.26 -3.36 8.72
C PHE A 40 -5.58 -3.06 7.97
N LEU A 41 -6.17 -4.04 7.29
CA LEU A 41 -7.44 -3.86 6.59
C LEU A 41 -8.61 -3.56 7.54
N PHE A 42 -8.56 -4.08 8.77
CA PHE A 42 -9.56 -3.78 9.79
C PHE A 42 -9.37 -2.37 10.36
N GLU A 43 -8.15 -2.01 10.74
CA GLU A 43 -7.80 -0.68 11.29
C GLU A 43 -8.07 0.43 10.27
N SER A 44 -7.67 0.25 9.02
CA SER A 44 -7.92 1.23 7.94
C SER A 44 -9.41 1.47 7.66
N ARG A 45 -10.30 0.53 8.01
CA ARG A 45 -11.76 0.74 7.93
C ARG A 45 -12.30 1.61 9.07
N GLN A 46 -11.64 1.60 10.22
CA GLN A 46 -12.03 2.40 11.39
C GLN A 46 -11.38 3.79 11.40
N ASP A 47 -10.39 3.99 10.54
CA ASP A 47 -9.68 5.24 10.36
C ASP A 47 -10.58 6.31 9.71
N LYS A 48 -11.11 7.20 10.57
CA LYS A 48 -11.97 8.31 10.13
C LYS A 48 -11.21 9.30 9.27
N GLU A 49 -9.93 9.57 9.58
CA GLU A 49 -9.11 10.51 8.81
C GLU A 49 -8.89 9.99 7.39
N TYR A 50 -8.62 8.71 7.23
CA TYR A 50 -8.55 8.05 5.93
C TYR A 50 -9.85 8.20 5.13
N LEU A 51 -11.00 7.86 5.74
CA LEU A 51 -12.31 7.94 5.06
C LEU A 51 -12.67 9.37 4.66
N GLU A 52 -12.48 10.33 5.57
CA GLU A 52 -12.73 11.74 5.31
C GLU A 52 -11.82 12.30 4.22
N SER A 53 -10.53 11.95 4.24
CA SER A 53 -9.56 12.39 3.24
C SER A 53 -9.88 11.84 1.86
N LEU A 54 -10.30 10.57 1.79
CA LEU A 54 -10.74 9.93 0.54
C LEU A 54 -12.01 10.59 -0.02
N HIS A 55 -12.99 10.89 0.85
CA HIS A 55 -14.20 11.60 0.46
C HIS A 55 -13.91 13.01 -0.02
N LEU A 56 -13.03 13.73 0.68
CA LEU A 56 -12.60 15.07 0.29
C LEU A 56 -11.94 15.06 -1.09
N LEU A 57 -10.98 14.14 -1.32
CA LEU A 57 -10.31 13.99 -2.61
C LEU A 57 -11.32 13.83 -3.75
N ARG A 58 -12.30 12.93 -3.58
CA ARG A 58 -13.35 12.71 -4.58
C ARG A 58 -14.27 13.92 -4.74
N ARG A 59 -14.60 14.61 -3.65
CA ARG A 59 -15.44 15.83 -3.67
C ARG A 59 -14.78 16.93 -4.48
N ILE A 60 -13.49 17.21 -4.23
CA ILE A 60 -12.73 18.25 -4.95
C ILE A 60 -12.51 17.87 -6.40
N HIS A 61 -12.26 16.60 -6.70
CA HIS A 61 -12.20 16.14 -8.08
C HIS A 61 -13.50 16.39 -8.85
N ARG A 62 -14.66 16.08 -8.22
CA ARG A 62 -15.98 16.30 -8.82
C ARG A 62 -16.35 17.77 -8.96
N SER A 63 -15.83 18.66 -8.12
CA SER A 63 -16.07 20.10 -8.26
C SER A 63 -15.30 20.72 -9.43
N GLY A 64 -14.34 20.00 -10.02
CA GLY A 64 -13.48 20.50 -11.08
C GLY A 64 -12.39 21.47 -10.58
N LYS A 65 -12.28 21.68 -9.26
CA LYS A 65 -11.21 22.51 -8.68
C LYS A 65 -9.85 21.86 -8.96
N SER A 66 -8.92 22.65 -9.46
CA SER A 66 -7.58 22.17 -9.78
C SER A 66 -6.82 21.79 -8.51
N PHE A 67 -6.33 20.55 -8.45
CA PHE A 67 -5.46 20.11 -7.36
C PHE A 67 -4.14 20.90 -7.30
N ARG A 68 -3.69 21.42 -8.43
CA ARG A 68 -2.46 22.23 -8.50
C ARG A 68 -2.57 23.53 -7.68
N ALA A 69 -3.78 24.08 -7.53
CA ALA A 69 -4.03 25.28 -6.72
C ALA A 69 -3.74 25.07 -5.22
N TYR A 70 -3.73 23.81 -4.76
CA TYR A 70 -3.34 23.46 -3.38
C TYR A 70 -1.83 23.42 -3.15
N VAL A 71 -1.02 23.62 -4.19
CA VAL A 71 0.44 23.73 -4.07
C VAL A 71 0.86 25.14 -4.49
N PHE A 72 0.42 25.56 -5.67
CA PHE A 72 0.68 26.88 -6.23
C PHE A 72 -0.61 27.72 -6.19
N PRO A 73 -0.86 28.49 -5.10
CA PRO A 73 -2.01 29.38 -5.03
C PRO A 73 -1.91 30.45 -6.12
N CYS A 74 -3.05 30.88 -6.67
CA CYS A 74 -3.10 31.99 -7.63
C CYS A 74 -2.53 33.27 -6.99
N GLU A 75 -1.86 34.11 -7.78
CA GLU A 75 -1.24 35.34 -7.29
C GLU A 75 -2.23 36.21 -6.49
N GLY A 76 -1.83 36.58 -5.27
CA GLY A 76 -2.64 37.38 -4.34
C GLY A 76 -3.65 36.58 -3.50
N GLY A 77 -3.78 35.26 -3.71
CA GLY A 77 -4.64 34.39 -2.90
C GLY A 77 -4.03 34.03 -1.55
N VAL A 78 -4.68 34.44 -0.46
CA VAL A 78 -4.36 33.93 0.88
C VAL A 78 -4.94 32.52 1.00
N ILE A 79 -4.11 31.54 1.37
CA ILE A 79 -4.57 30.18 1.67
C ILE A 79 -5.53 30.28 2.86
N THR A 80 -6.78 29.86 2.67
CA THR A 80 -7.75 29.87 3.75
C THR A 80 -7.47 28.74 4.74
N GLU A 81 -7.96 28.86 5.98
CA GLU A 81 -7.87 27.78 6.97
C GLU A 81 -8.55 26.48 6.49
N GLU A 82 -9.61 26.62 5.69
CA GLU A 82 -10.26 25.48 5.04
C GLU A 82 -9.30 24.81 4.04
N GLU A 83 -8.66 25.57 3.17
CA GLU A 83 -7.70 25.03 2.20
C GLU A 83 -6.48 24.41 2.89
N MET A 84 -6.02 24.98 4.01
CA MET A 84 -4.96 24.37 4.81
C MET A 84 -5.38 23.01 5.38
N THR A 85 -6.62 22.92 5.86
CA THR A 85 -7.20 21.66 6.35
C THR A 85 -7.35 20.64 5.23
N GLU A 86 -7.79 21.07 4.04
CA GLU A 86 -7.88 20.21 2.86
C GLU A 86 -6.51 19.70 2.40
N ARG A 87 -5.48 20.56 2.40
CA ARG A 87 -4.08 20.17 2.11
C ARG A 87 -3.60 19.08 3.05
N ARG A 88 -3.85 19.20 4.35
CA ARG A 88 -3.46 18.19 5.36
C ARG A 88 -4.14 16.84 5.07
N LYS A 89 -5.42 16.85 4.71
CA LYS A 89 -6.16 15.63 4.32
C LYS A 89 -5.62 15.00 3.04
N PHE A 90 -5.23 15.80 2.05
CA PHE A 90 -4.56 15.25 0.85
C PHE A 90 -3.20 14.64 1.17
N GLN A 91 -2.39 15.31 1.99
CA GLN A 91 -1.12 14.77 2.43
C GLN A 91 -1.32 13.45 3.19
N TYR A 92 -2.35 13.38 4.05
CA TYR A 92 -2.69 12.16 4.77
C TYR A 92 -2.96 10.99 3.82
N ILE A 93 -3.87 11.13 2.86
CA ILE A 93 -4.26 10.02 1.97
C ILE A 93 -3.10 9.60 1.05
N LEU A 94 -2.26 10.55 0.62
CA LEU A 94 -1.06 10.25 -0.16
C LEU A 94 -0.02 9.49 0.68
N ASN A 95 0.25 9.94 1.90
CA ASN A 95 1.17 9.27 2.83
C ASN A 95 0.66 7.88 3.24
N PHE A 96 -0.66 7.72 3.38
CA PHE A 96 -1.30 6.44 3.65
C PHE A 96 -0.96 5.43 2.55
N TYR A 97 -1.21 5.78 1.28
CA TYR A 97 -0.94 4.85 0.18
C TYR A 97 0.55 4.67 -0.12
N GLU A 98 1.39 5.67 0.13
CA GLU A 98 2.85 5.51 0.07
C GLU A 98 3.31 4.43 1.07
N ARG A 99 2.84 4.49 2.31
CA ARG A 99 3.15 3.49 3.34
C ARG A 99 2.61 2.11 2.97
N VAL A 100 1.40 2.03 2.40
CA VAL A 100 0.86 0.75 1.89
C VAL A 100 1.75 0.17 0.80
N ALA A 101 2.20 0.99 -0.14
CA ALA A 101 3.08 0.56 -1.22
C ALA A 101 4.43 0.05 -0.69
N VAL A 102 5.06 0.79 0.24
CA VAL A 102 6.29 0.36 0.90
C VAL A 102 6.10 -0.98 1.62
N SER A 103 5.06 -1.12 2.44
CA SER A 103 4.80 -2.37 3.18
C SER A 103 4.53 -3.57 2.27
N ILE A 104 3.94 -3.36 1.10
CA ILE A 104 3.80 -4.40 0.07
C ILE A 104 5.16 -4.74 -0.54
N ARG A 105 5.95 -3.73 -0.90
CA ARG A 105 7.25 -3.87 -1.55
C ARG A 105 8.27 -4.58 -0.65
N GLU A 106 8.27 -4.26 0.63
CA GLU A 106 9.09 -4.90 1.68
C GLU A 106 8.54 -6.26 2.13
N GLY A 107 7.44 -6.73 1.54
CA GLY A 107 6.88 -8.05 1.82
C GLY A 107 6.21 -8.21 3.18
N ILE A 108 5.93 -7.12 3.89
CA ILE A 108 5.22 -7.08 5.17
C ILE A 108 3.73 -7.42 4.98
N TYR A 109 3.11 -6.88 3.92
CA TYR A 109 1.69 -7.13 3.63
C TYR A 109 1.46 -8.12 2.50
N ASP A 110 0.44 -8.96 2.65
CA ASP A 110 -0.11 -9.81 1.60
C ASP A 110 -0.78 -8.93 0.55
N GLU A 111 -0.05 -8.65 -0.52
CA GLU A 111 -0.52 -7.83 -1.62
C GLU A 111 -1.82 -8.38 -2.24
N ARG A 112 -1.98 -9.70 -2.33
CA ARG A 112 -3.16 -10.31 -2.93
C ARG A 112 -4.41 -9.96 -2.12
N MET A 113 -4.32 -9.99 -0.79
CA MET A 113 -5.40 -9.58 0.10
C MET A 113 -5.76 -8.10 -0.11
N ILE A 114 -4.78 -7.20 -0.03
CA ILE A 114 -5.02 -5.75 -0.17
C ILE A 114 -5.58 -5.43 -1.55
N LYS A 115 -5.00 -6.00 -2.61
CA LYS A 115 -5.43 -5.78 -3.99
C LYS A 115 -6.87 -6.25 -4.19
N ARG A 116 -7.24 -7.44 -3.72
CA ARG A 116 -8.62 -7.93 -3.82
C ARG A 116 -9.63 -7.05 -3.07
N THR A 117 -9.24 -6.44 -1.94
CA THR A 117 -10.13 -5.57 -1.17
C THR A 117 -10.21 -4.15 -1.73
N SER A 118 -9.12 -3.61 -2.27
CA SER A 118 -8.96 -2.16 -2.46
C SER A 118 -8.46 -1.73 -3.84
N PHE A 119 -8.37 -2.64 -4.83
CA PHE A 119 -7.85 -2.33 -6.17
C PHE A 119 -8.42 -1.03 -6.75
N THR A 120 -9.74 -0.96 -6.91
CA THR A 120 -10.40 0.21 -7.51
C THR A 120 -10.13 1.47 -6.71
N THR A 121 -10.24 1.41 -5.38
CA THR A 121 -10.00 2.58 -4.52
C THR A 121 -8.57 3.09 -4.66
N VAL A 122 -7.56 2.22 -4.59
CA VAL A 122 -6.14 2.59 -4.70
C VAL A 122 -5.86 3.21 -6.07
N VAL A 123 -6.28 2.54 -7.15
CA VAL A 123 -6.04 2.98 -8.53
C VAL A 123 -6.75 4.30 -8.83
N THR A 124 -8.04 4.41 -8.52
CA THR A 124 -8.81 5.65 -8.75
C THR A 124 -8.29 6.80 -7.90
N THR A 125 -7.86 6.54 -6.66
CA THR A 125 -7.28 7.60 -5.81
C THR A 125 -6.00 8.16 -6.43
N TYR A 126 -5.11 7.30 -6.90
CA TYR A 126 -3.90 7.75 -7.59
C TYR A 126 -4.25 8.57 -8.83
N ASP A 127 -5.16 8.09 -9.67
CA ASP A 127 -5.54 8.78 -10.91
C ASP A 127 -6.12 10.16 -10.65
N ILE A 128 -6.91 10.31 -9.58
CA ILE A 128 -7.43 11.61 -9.16
C ILE A 128 -6.32 12.50 -8.61
N ALA A 129 -5.42 11.94 -7.80
CA ALA A 129 -4.38 12.71 -7.10
C ALA A 129 -3.10 12.93 -7.93
N GLU A 130 -2.97 12.32 -9.11
CA GLU A 130 -1.78 12.43 -9.96
C GLU A 130 -1.39 13.90 -10.25
N PRO A 131 -2.32 14.83 -10.57
CA PRO A 131 -1.95 16.24 -10.77
C PRO A 131 -1.41 16.89 -9.49
N LEU A 132 -1.90 16.48 -8.31
CA LEU A 132 -1.38 16.96 -7.02
C LEU A 132 0.03 16.45 -6.78
N ILE A 133 0.28 15.16 -7.00
CA ILE A 133 1.60 14.54 -6.84
C ILE A 133 2.63 15.23 -7.76
N LYS A 134 2.26 15.46 -9.03
CA LYS A 134 3.11 16.20 -9.98
C LYS A 134 3.42 17.61 -9.49
N ALA A 135 2.41 18.34 -9.01
CA ALA A 135 2.61 19.68 -8.46
C ALA A 135 3.55 19.68 -7.23
N ILE A 136 3.40 18.72 -6.31
CA ILE A 136 4.27 18.57 -5.14
C ILE A 136 5.72 18.29 -5.58
N ARG A 137 5.93 17.43 -6.57
CA ARG A 137 7.27 17.12 -7.11
C ARG A 137 7.94 18.35 -7.73
N GLU A 138 7.17 19.18 -8.43
CA GLU A 138 7.67 20.44 -8.99
C GLU A 138 8.04 21.45 -7.90
N ASP A 139 7.17 21.64 -6.91
CA ASP A 139 7.37 22.58 -5.80
C ASP A 139 8.58 22.22 -4.93
N THR A 140 8.70 20.94 -4.59
CA THR A 140 9.79 20.43 -3.76
C THR A 140 11.06 20.09 -4.54
N GLN A 141 11.04 20.22 -5.88
CA GLN A 141 12.09 19.74 -6.78
C GLN A 141 12.47 18.26 -6.57
N SER A 142 11.56 17.45 -6.01
CA SER A 142 11.77 16.05 -5.71
C SER A 142 11.16 15.16 -6.79
N LYS A 143 11.96 14.26 -7.36
CA LYS A 143 11.44 13.24 -8.28
C LYS A 143 10.85 12.02 -7.55
N THR A 144 11.07 11.90 -6.25
CA THR A 144 10.76 10.68 -5.48
C THR A 144 9.51 10.81 -4.61
N ALA A 145 8.92 12.01 -4.49
CA ALA A 145 7.69 12.18 -3.70
C ALA A 145 6.58 11.26 -4.24
N TYR A 146 6.04 10.40 -3.38
CA TYR A 146 4.99 9.44 -3.71
C TYR A 146 5.34 8.44 -4.81
N GLN A 147 6.63 8.12 -4.99
CA GLN A 147 7.08 7.18 -6.02
C GLN A 147 6.63 5.75 -5.75
N GLU A 148 6.50 5.35 -4.49
CA GLU A 148 6.11 3.98 -4.13
C GLU A 148 4.63 3.77 -4.43
N PHE A 149 3.79 4.77 -4.14
CA PHE A 149 2.39 4.76 -4.53
C PHE A 149 2.23 4.68 -6.06
N GLU A 150 3.00 5.48 -6.81
CA GLU A 150 3.04 5.41 -8.27
C GLU A 150 3.48 4.02 -8.78
N TRP A 151 4.52 3.43 -8.18
CA TRP A 151 5.00 2.08 -8.51
C TRP A 151 3.89 1.04 -8.30
N LEU A 152 3.21 1.10 -7.15
CA LEU A 152 2.14 0.16 -6.81
C LEU A 152 1.01 0.24 -7.85
N VAL A 153 0.55 1.44 -8.18
CA VAL A 153 -0.54 1.62 -9.14
C VAL A 153 -0.15 1.18 -10.55
N LYS A 154 1.06 1.51 -11.02
CA LYS A 154 1.56 1.02 -12.32
C LYS A 154 1.56 -0.50 -12.38
N ARG A 155 2.06 -1.15 -11.32
CA ARG A 155 2.10 -2.62 -11.23
C ARG A 155 0.71 -3.24 -11.18
N TRP A 156 -0.24 -2.61 -10.50
CA TRP A 156 -1.63 -3.06 -10.44
C TRP A 156 -2.37 -2.85 -11.75
N LYS A 157 -2.16 -1.74 -12.45
CA LYS A 157 -2.73 -1.50 -13.78
C LYS A 157 -2.18 -2.49 -14.82
N ALA A 158 -0.90 -2.85 -14.74
CA ALA A 158 -0.30 -3.84 -15.64
C ALA A 158 -0.83 -5.27 -15.42
N ARG A 159 -1.39 -5.57 -14.25
CA ARG A 159 -1.98 -6.87 -13.91
C ARG A 159 -3.30 -6.62 -13.19
N PRO A 160 -4.41 -6.30 -13.89
CA PRO A 160 -5.67 -5.99 -13.23
C PRO A 160 -6.21 -7.20 -12.43
N LEU A 161 -7.26 -6.96 -11.63
CA LEU A 161 -7.98 -8.08 -11.01
C LEU A 161 -8.63 -8.93 -12.10
N GLU A 162 -8.25 -10.20 -12.17
CA GLU A 162 -8.95 -11.19 -12.98
C GLU A 162 -10.25 -11.56 -12.27
N LYS A 163 -11.32 -11.77 -13.06
CA LYS A 163 -12.53 -12.40 -12.53
C LYS A 163 -12.17 -13.83 -12.18
N ASP A 164 -12.48 -14.28 -10.96
CA ASP A 164 -12.40 -15.70 -10.63
C ASP A 164 -13.43 -16.41 -11.54
N VAL A 165 -12.96 -17.15 -12.56
CA VAL A 165 -13.77 -18.00 -13.45
C VAL A 165 -13.91 -19.38 -12.82
#